data_AF-A0A1F1KY31-F1
#
_entry.id   AF-A0A1F1KY31-F1
#
_cell.length_a   1.000
_cell.length_b   1.000
_cell.length_c   1.000
_cell.angle_alpha   90.00
_cell.angle_beta   90.00
_cell.angle_gamma   90.00
#
_symmetry.space_group_name_H-M   'P 1'
#
loop_
_entity.id
_entity.type
_entity.pdbx_description
1 polymer ?
#
loop_
_entity_poly.entity_id
_entity_poly.type
_entity_poly.pdbx_seq_one_letter_code
_entity_poly.pdbx_strand_id
1 'polypeptide(L)' 'MEHLRQVNAPLANRLAELGLRAGAQVEIGPAVAGGSRIVSVGTCRYAVDAHTLRLLEVLA' A
#
# COMPACT_ATOMS: atom_id res chain seq x y z
N MET A 1 -20.00 9.62 19.23
CA MET A 1 -19.56 10.32 18.01
C MET A 1 -18.05 10.13 17.93
N GLU A 2 -17.61 9.09 17.24
CA GLU A 2 -16.23 8.61 17.25
C GLU A 2 -15.35 9.55 16.41
N HIS A 3 -14.24 10.01 16.98
CA HIS A 3 -13.29 10.89 16.31
C HIS A 3 -12.52 10.10 15.26
N LEU A 4 -12.60 10.51 13.99
CA LEU A 4 -11.75 10.00 12.90
C LEU A 4 -10.29 10.30 13.25
N ARG A 5 -9.57 9.28 13.73
CA ARG A 5 -8.14 9.35 13.96
C ARG A 5 -7.50 9.58 12.59
N GLN A 6 -6.84 10.72 12.40
CA GLN A 6 -6.14 11.03 11.15
C GLN A 6 -4.96 10.07 10.97
N VAL A 7 -5.22 8.92 10.35
CA VAL A 7 -4.20 7.93 10.02
C VAL A 7 -3.55 8.36 8.70
N ASN A 8 -2.61 9.31 8.81
CA ASN A 8 -1.63 9.63 7.77
C ASN A 8 -2.16 9.98 6.36
N ALA A 9 -2.94 11.06 6.25
CA ALA A 9 -3.35 11.63 4.96
C ALA A 9 -2.20 11.78 3.94
N PRO A 10 -0.95 12.17 4.30
CA PRO A 10 0.14 12.26 3.34
C PRO A 10 0.54 10.93 2.71
N LEU A 11 0.56 9.84 3.49
CA LEU A 11 0.92 8.51 2.98
C LEU A 11 -0.19 7.97 2.07
N ALA A 12 -1.46 8.10 2.48
CA ALA A 12 -2.59 7.70 1.66
C ALA A 12 -2.62 8.45 0.32
N ASN A 13 -2.39 9.77 0.34
CA ASN A 13 -2.28 10.58 -0.87
C ASN A 13 -1.12 10.12 -1.74
N ARG A 14 0.06 9.89 -1.14
CA ARG A 14 1.23 9.43 -1.88
C ARG A 14 0.99 8.07 -2.54
N LEU A 15 0.37 7.12 -1.83
CA LEU A 15 0.01 5.82 -2.38
C LEU A 15 -0.98 5.97 -3.54
N ALA A 16 -1.98 6.84 -3.40
CA ALA A 16 -2.95 7.11 -4.46
C ALA A 16 -2.30 7.76 -5.71
N GLU A 17 -1.36 8.68 -5.55
CA GLU A 17 -0.55 9.24 -6.64
C GLU A 17 0.26 8.17 -7.38
N LEU A 18 0.71 7.13 -6.66
CA LEU A 18 1.41 5.98 -7.22
C LEU A 18 0.46 4.91 -7.80
N GLY A 19 -0.85 5.11 -7.72
CA GLY A 19 -1.88 4.18 -8.19
C GLY A 19 -2.35 3.15 -7.16
N LEU A 20 -1.75 3.11 -5.97
CA LEU A 20 -2.13 2.25 -4.84
C LEU A 20 -3.28 2.89 -4.06
N ARG A 21 -4.49 2.83 -4.63
CA ARG A 21 -5.72 3.38 -4.05
C ARG A 21 -6.78 2.30 -3.85
N ALA A 22 -7.81 2.61 -3.07
CA ALA A 22 -8.97 1.72 -2.93
C ALA A 22 -9.54 1.33 -4.30
N GLY A 23 -9.74 0.03 -4.51
CA GLY A 23 -10.21 -0.55 -5.77
C GLY A 23 -9.13 -0.74 -6.85
N ALA A 24 -7.87 -0.38 -6.59
CA ALA A 24 -6.78 -0.70 -7.51
C ALA A 24 -6.51 -2.21 -7.55
N GLN A 25 -6.32 -2.73 -8.76
CA GLN A 25 -5.84 -4.08 -8.96
C GLN A 25 -4.32 -4.08 -8.79
N VAL A 26 -3.83 -4.91 -7.87
CA VAL A 26 -2.41 -5.02 -7.55
C VAL A 26 -1.97 -6.48 -7.57
N GLU A 27 -0.71 -6.69 -7.94
CA GLU A 27 -0.06 -8.00 -7.82
C GLU A 27 0.92 -7.96 -6.66
N ILE A 28 0.73 -8.85 -5.69
CA ILE A 28 1.65 -9.00 -4.55
C ILE A 28 2.71 -10.04 -4.93
N GLY A 29 3.92 -9.55 -5.17
CA GLY A 29 5.10 -10.35 -5.47
C GLY A 29 5.81 -10.88 -4.22
N PRO A 30 7.03 -11.42 -4.38
CA PRO A 30 7.74 -12.11 -3.32
C PRO A 30 8.16 -11.19 -2.17
N ALA A 31 8.44 -11.82 -1.03
CA ALA A 31 9.12 -11.21 0.09
C ALA A 31 10.54 -10.77 -0.29
N VAL A 32 10.93 -9.58 0.14
CA VAL A 32 12.32 -9.12 0.04
C VAL A 32 12.89 -8.82 1.44
N ALA A 33 14.17 -8.46 1.50
CA ALA A 33 14.86 -8.16 2.76
C ALA A 33 14.09 -7.13 3.61
N GLY A 34 14.11 -7.30 4.92
CA GLY A 34 13.41 -6.41 5.87
C GLY A 34 11.88 -6.62 5.95
N GLY A 35 11.35 -7.68 5.34
CA GLY A 35 9.92 -8.02 5.40
C GLY A 35 9.04 -7.25 4.40
N SER A 36 9.65 -6.46 3.53
CA SER A 36 8.98 -5.75 2.45
C SER A 36 8.45 -6.73 1.40
N ARG A 37 7.56 -6.25 0.53
CA ARG A 37 7.03 -6.97 -0.64
C ARG A 37 7.15 -6.11 -1.88
N ILE A 38 7.35 -6.74 -3.03
CA ILE A 38 7.16 -6.06 -4.31
C ILE A 38 5.66 -6.02 -4.61
N VAL A 39 5.11 -4.83 -4.81
CA VAL A 39 3.72 -4.63 -5.21
C VAL A 39 3.72 -4.03 -6.61
N SER A 40 3.10 -4.72 -7.55
CA SER A 40 2.94 -4.23 -8.93
C SER A 40 1.56 -3.60 -9.10
N VAL A 41 1.49 -2.42 -9.72
CA VAL A 41 0.25 -1.74 -10.09
C VAL A 41 0.40 -1.16 -11.49
N GLY A 42 -0.46 -1.59 -12.42
CA GLY A 42 -0.26 -1.29 -13.85
C GLY A 42 1.11 -1.74 -14.33
N THR A 43 1.92 -0.81 -14.85
CA THR A 43 3.30 -1.06 -15.30
C THR A 43 4.37 -0.76 -14.25
N CYS A 44 3.97 -0.30 -13.06
CA CYS A 44 4.88 0.13 -11.99
C CYS A 44 5.09 -0.98 -10.97
N ARG A 45 6.28 -1.00 -10.35
CA ARG A 45 6.63 -1.91 -9.24
C ARG A 45 7.22 -1.12 -8.09
N TYR A 46 6.68 -1.34 -6.89
CA TYR A 46 7.12 -0.67 -5.68
C TYR A 46 7.56 -1.69 -4.63
N ALA A 47 8.71 -1.44 -4.00
CA ALA A 47 9.05 -2.13 -2.77
C ALA A 47 8.29 -1.44 -1.62
N VAL A 48 7.29 -2.14 -1.07
CA VAL A 48 6.49 -1.64 0.05
C VAL A 48 7.00 -2.29 1.33
N ASP A 49 7.42 -1.46 2.27
CA ASP A 49 7.99 -1.92 3.52
C ASP A 49 6.97 -2.61 4.44
N ALA A 50 7.46 -3.37 5.41
CA ALA A 50 6.63 -4.14 6.32
C ALA A 50 5.66 -3.28 7.16
N HIS A 51 6.02 -2.04 7.49
CA HIS A 51 5.12 -1.14 8.22
C HIS A 51 4.00 -0.65 7.31
N THR A 52 4.33 -0.21 6.09
CA THR A 52 3.33 0.22 5.11
C THR A 52 2.40 -0.93 4.69
N LEU A 53 2.92 -2.15 4.52
CA LEU A 53 2.09 -3.33 4.20
C LEU A 53 1.03 -3.62 5.26
N ARG A 54 1.33 -3.42 6.54
CA ARG A 54 0.36 -3.62 7.63
C ARG A 54 -0.78 -2.61 7.63
N LEU A 55 -0.65 -1.51 6.90
CA LEU A 55 -1.68 -0.49 6.73
C LEU A 55 -2.55 -0.73 5.49
N LEU A 56 -2.19 -1.68 4.64
CA LEU A 56 -2.92 -2.01 3.42
C LEU A 56 -3.84 -3.20 3.67
N GLU A 57 -5.12 -3.01 3.34
CA GLU A 57 -6.07 -4.10 3.24
C GLU A 57 -6.16 -4.54 1.78
N VAL A 58 -5.85 -5.80 1.51
CA VAL A 58 -5.93 -6.40 0.18
C VAL A 58 -7.01 -7.47 0.21
N LEU A 59 -8.03 -7.29 -0.61
CA LEU A 59 -9.09 -8.28 -0.80
C LEU A 59 -8.62 -9.30 -1.84
N ALA A 60 -8.66 -10.59 -1.48
CA ALA A 60 -8.27 -11.71 -2.34
C ALA A 60 -9.51 -12.41 -2.92
#